data_AF-A0A5C3PPX7-F1
#
_entry.id   AF-A0A5C3PPX7-F1
#
_cell.length_a   1.000
_cell.length_b   1.000
_cell.length_c   1.000
_cell.angle_alpha   90.00
_cell.angle_beta   90.00
_cell.angle_gamma   90.00
#
_symmetry.space_group_name_H-M   'P 1'
#
loop_
_entity.id
_entity.type
_entity.pdbx_description
1 polymer ?
#
loop_
_entity_poly.entity_id
_entity_poly.type
_entity_poly.pdbx_seq_one_letter_code
_entity_poly.pdbx_strand_id
1 'polypeptide(L)'
;YVVNQRRVLSPAVLFIYDTFVTLDREVACFWTDQRTGASLLFFANKWISMTLYILVLVEFSSFPVCECCKSSLGFCSCSSFAMAEYAIGVLQFLPGAAFSSLRAYVLSRSKLLGISVFALSLAPVGANLVDYGFRPSGENFPPFGCFFID
;
A
#
# COMPACT_ATOMS: atom_id res chain seq x y z
N TYR A 1 -20.81 -5.71 -10.63
CA TYR A 1 -20.19 -5.05 -9.46
C TYR A 1 -19.70 -6.05 -8.41
N VAL A 2 -20.46 -7.07 -8.00
CA VAL A 2 -19.95 -8.25 -7.24
C VAL A 2 -18.83 -9.01 -7.97
N VAL A 3 -18.88 -9.04 -9.31
CA VAL A 3 -17.83 -9.58 -10.18
C VAL A 3 -16.51 -8.79 -10.08
N ASN A 4 -16.54 -7.50 -9.73
CA ASN A 4 -15.32 -6.71 -9.53
C ASN A 4 -14.68 -7.04 -8.19
N GLN A 5 -15.48 -7.23 -7.14
CA GLN A 5 -14.95 -7.65 -5.83
C GLN A 5 -14.28 -9.03 -5.87
N ARG A 6 -14.90 -10.03 -6.52
CA ARG A 6 -14.28 -11.35 -6.69
C ARG A 6 -12.98 -11.30 -7.51
N ARG A 7 -12.84 -10.34 -8.42
CA ARG A 7 -11.60 -10.14 -9.19
C ARG A 7 -10.44 -9.62 -8.35
N VAL A 8 -10.69 -8.89 -7.25
CA VAL A 8 -9.65 -8.33 -6.38
C VAL A 8 -9.28 -9.31 -5.25
N LEU A 9 -10.25 -10.09 -4.77
CA LEU A 9 -10.05 -11.12 -3.74
C LEU A 9 -9.07 -12.22 -4.17
N SER A 10 -9.22 -12.76 -5.39
CA SER A 10 -8.36 -13.84 -5.89
C SER A 10 -6.87 -13.49 -5.95
N PRO A 11 -6.44 -12.37 -6.56
CA PRO A 11 -5.03 -11.99 -6.59
C PRO A 11 -4.50 -11.59 -5.21
N ALA A 12 -5.33 -10.98 -4.34
CA ALA A 12 -4.91 -10.64 -2.98
C ALA A 12 -4.57 -11.90 -2.16
N VAL A 13 -5.44 -12.92 -2.17
CA VAL A 13 -5.20 -14.18 -1.44
C VAL A 13 -3.98 -14.91 -2.01
N LEU A 14 -3.85 -14.96 -3.33
CA LEU A 14 -2.69 -15.58 -3.99
C LEU A 14 -1.39 -14.85 -3.63
N PHE A 15 -1.39 -13.51 -3.64
CA PHE A 15 -0.22 -12.71 -3.31
C PHE A 15 0.20 -12.90 -1.84
N ILE A 16 -0.76 -12.94 -0.92
CA ILE A 16 -0.51 -13.19 0.50
C ILE A 16 0.07 -14.60 0.70
N TYR A 17 -0.53 -15.61 0.08
CA TYR A 17 -0.07 -16.99 0.18
C TYR A 17 1.35 -17.16 -0.39
N ASP A 18 1.59 -16.65 -1.60
CA ASP A 18 2.90 -16.69 -2.25
C ASP A 18 3.95 -15.95 -1.43
N THR A 19 3.58 -14.82 -0.82
CA THR A 19 4.44 -14.08 0.11
C THR A 19 4.87 -14.95 1.29
N PHE A 20 3.95 -15.61 1.99
CA PHE A 20 4.30 -16.46 3.13
C PHE A 20 5.19 -17.66 2.74
N VAL A 21 4.91 -18.28 1.60
CA VAL A 21 5.69 -19.43 1.10
C VAL A 21 7.11 -19.02 0.71
N THR A 22 7.27 -17.84 0.12
CA THR A 22 8.58 -17.36 -0.36
C THR A 22 9.42 -16.69 0.73
N LEU A 23 8.79 -16.20 1.82
CA LEU A 23 9.47 -15.45 2.89
C LEU A 23 10.62 -16.21 3.55
N ASP A 24 10.46 -17.50 3.85
CA ASP A 24 11.51 -18.31 4.48
C ASP A 24 12.80 -18.34 3.62
N ARG A 25 12.62 -18.60 2.32
CA ARG A 25 13.72 -18.63 1.34
C ARG A 25 14.32 -17.25 1.12
N GLU A 26 13.50 -16.21 1.04
CA GLU A 26 13.95 -14.84 0.86
C GLU A 26 14.78 -14.36 2.06
N VAL A 27 14.33 -14.60 3.29
CA VAL A 27 15.07 -14.24 4.51
C VAL A 27 16.37 -15.05 4.59
N ALA A 28 16.33 -16.34 4.30
CA ALA A 28 17.52 -17.19 4.27
C ALA A 28 18.55 -16.75 3.21
N CYS A 29 18.13 -16.27 2.03
CA CYS A 29 19.07 -15.78 1.02
C CYS A 29 19.56 -14.35 1.29
N PHE A 30 18.68 -13.41 1.62
CA PHE A 30 19.04 -11.99 1.76
C PHE A 30 19.72 -11.64 3.08
N TRP A 31 19.43 -12.38 4.16
CA TRP A 31 20.02 -12.10 5.47
C TRP A 31 21.41 -12.72 5.63
N THR A 32 21.70 -13.79 4.89
CA THR A 32 22.92 -14.57 5.05
C THR A 32 24.04 -14.10 4.12
N ASP A 33 23.72 -13.57 2.93
CA ASP A 33 24.72 -13.35 1.88
C ASP A 33 25.12 -11.88 1.67
N GLN A 34 24.19 -10.91 1.71
CA GLN A 34 24.47 -9.46 1.75
C GLN A 34 23.19 -8.61 1.75
N ARG A 35 23.03 -7.72 2.74
CA ARG A 35 21.95 -6.73 2.74
C ARG A 35 22.26 -5.60 1.76
N THR A 36 21.67 -5.65 0.58
CA THR A 36 21.80 -4.59 -0.42
C THR A 36 20.64 -3.60 -0.31
N GLY A 37 20.84 -2.35 -0.77
CA GLY A 37 19.76 -1.37 -0.80
C GLY A 37 18.55 -1.84 -1.63
N ALA A 38 18.80 -2.63 -2.68
CA ALA A 38 17.76 -3.20 -3.53
C ALA A 38 16.92 -4.26 -2.80
N SER A 39 17.52 -5.12 -1.96
CA SER A 39 16.76 -6.10 -1.18
C SER A 39 15.85 -5.42 -0.15
N LEU A 40 16.32 -4.34 0.49
CA LEU A 40 15.49 -3.56 1.42
C LEU A 40 14.30 -2.90 0.70
N LEU A 41 14.54 -2.34 -0.48
CA LEU A 41 13.50 -1.71 -1.30
C LEU A 41 12.42 -2.73 -1.75
N PHE A 42 12.86 -3.94 -2.11
CA PHE A 42 11.99 -5.05 -2.48
C PHE A 42 11.09 -5.48 -1.31
N PHE A 43 11.67 -5.69 -0.13
CA PHE A 43 10.89 -6.02 1.06
C PHE A 43 9.93 -4.88 1.43
N ALA A 44 10.37 -3.63 1.41
CA ALA A 44 9.49 -2.48 1.68
C ALA A 44 8.28 -2.49 0.74
N ASN A 45 8.50 -2.62 -0.57
CA ASN A 45 7.42 -2.72 -1.55
C ASN A 45 6.47 -3.89 -1.27
N LYS A 46 7.01 -5.07 -0.96
CA LYS A 46 6.25 -6.30 -0.68
C LYS A 46 5.35 -6.14 0.55
N TRP A 47 5.91 -5.65 1.67
CA TRP A 47 5.16 -5.47 2.92
C TRP A 47 4.12 -4.34 2.82
N ILE A 48 4.45 -3.22 2.17
CA ILE A 48 3.48 -2.13 1.93
C ILE A 48 2.30 -2.66 1.09
N SER A 49 2.58 -3.41 0.03
CA SER A 49 1.55 -4.01 -0.81
C SER A 49 0.71 -5.05 -0.07
N MET A 50 1.34 -5.85 0.78
CA MET A 50 0.63 -6.84 1.61
C MET A 50 -0.35 -6.16 2.57
N THR A 51 0.08 -5.09 3.24
CA THR A 51 -0.80 -4.30 4.12
C THR A 51 -1.96 -3.70 3.34
N LEU A 52 -1.72 -3.15 2.14
CA LEU A 52 -2.79 -2.61 1.30
C LEU A 52 -3.82 -3.67 0.91
N TYR A 53 -3.37 -4.86 0.47
CA TYR A 53 -4.28 -5.97 0.16
C TYR A 53 -5.09 -6.41 1.38
N ILE A 54 -4.50 -6.43 2.57
CA ILE A 54 -5.23 -6.76 3.81
C ILE A 54 -6.28 -5.70 4.12
N LEU A 55 -5.96 -4.41 4.00
CA LEU A 55 -6.92 -3.32 4.23
C LEU A 55 -8.09 -3.41 3.26
N VAL A 56 -7.83 -3.60 1.96
CA VAL A 56 -8.87 -3.76 0.93
C VAL A 56 -9.74 -5.00 1.20
N LEU A 57 -9.14 -6.12 1.63
CA LEU A 57 -9.91 -7.32 2.02
C LEU A 57 -10.82 -7.06 3.23
N VAL A 58 -10.36 -6.25 4.19
CA VAL A 58 -11.11 -5.87 5.38
C VAL A 58 -12.23 -4.88 5.05
N GLU A 59 -12.00 -3.92 4.16
CA GLU A 59 -13.03 -2.98 3.67
C GLU A 59 -14.23 -3.71 3.07
N PHE A 60 -13.97 -4.72 2.23
CA PHE A 60 -15.00 -5.52 1.56
C PHE A 60 -15.67 -6.56 2.47
N SER A 61 -15.08 -6.89 3.61
CA SER A 61 -15.78 -7.68 4.63
C SER A 61 -16.84 -6.80 5.26
N SER A 62 -18.08 -6.89 4.76
CA SER A 62 -19.20 -6.05 5.18
C SER A 62 -19.29 -5.95 6.70
N PHE A 63 -18.89 -4.80 7.25
CA PHE A 63 -19.08 -4.50 8.67
C PHE A 63 -20.58 -4.27 8.92
N PRO A 64 -21.24 -5.05 9.79
CA PRO A 64 -22.52 -4.63 10.32
C PRO A 64 -22.30 -3.33 11.11
N VAL A 65 -23.18 -2.37 10.87
CA VAL A 65 -23.23 -1.03 11.46
C VAL A 65 -22.85 -1.03 12.95
N CYS A 66 -21.70 -0.41 13.22
CA CYS A 66 -21.16 0.09 14.48
C CYS A 66 -21.33 -0.74 15.77
N GLU A 67 -20.27 -1.46 16.14
CA GLU A 67 -19.59 -1.31 17.44
C GLU A 67 -18.14 -1.75 17.20
N CYS A 68 -17.17 -0.97 17.67
CA CYS A 68 -15.73 -0.94 17.35
C CYS A 68 -14.91 -2.25 17.42
N CYS A 69 -15.51 -3.45 17.50
CA CYS A 69 -14.85 -4.67 17.96
C CYS A 69 -15.14 -5.90 17.10
N LYS A 70 -14.82 -5.90 15.79
CA LYS A 70 -14.70 -7.17 15.01
C LYS A 70 -13.61 -7.19 13.91
N SER A 71 -12.76 -6.18 13.80
CA SER A 71 -11.59 -6.24 12.90
C SER A 71 -10.37 -6.78 13.67
N SER A 72 -9.71 -7.81 13.14
CA SER A 72 -8.48 -8.35 13.75
C SER A 72 -7.32 -7.33 13.78
N LEU A 73 -7.45 -6.20 13.06
CA LEU A 73 -6.48 -5.10 13.05
C LEU A 73 -6.79 -3.97 14.07
N GLY A 74 -7.93 -3.99 14.78
CA GLY A 74 -8.18 -3.05 15.90
C GLY A 74 -8.55 -1.61 15.53
N PHE A 75 -9.11 -1.35 14.33
CA PHE A 75 -9.58 -0.01 13.98
C PHE A 75 -10.97 0.27 14.55
N CYS A 76 -11.06 1.13 15.57
CA CYS A 76 -12.34 1.51 16.20
C CYS A 76 -13.14 2.57 15.42
N SER A 77 -12.55 3.25 14.42
CA SER A 77 -13.18 4.38 13.74
C SER A 77 -13.05 4.29 12.22
N CYS A 78 -14.16 4.50 11.51
CA CYS A 78 -14.22 4.54 10.04
C CYS A 78 -13.25 5.58 9.45
N SER A 79 -13.16 6.75 10.09
CA SER A 79 -12.17 7.77 9.77
C SER A 79 -10.73 7.26 9.90
N SER A 80 -10.38 6.53 10.97
CA SER A 80 -9.02 5.98 11.14
C SER A 80 -8.69 4.91 10.11
N PHE A 81 -9.67 4.09 9.73
CA PHE A 81 -9.50 3.07 8.69
C PHE A 81 -9.29 3.72 7.31
N ALA A 82 -10.18 4.64 6.91
CA ALA A 82 -10.06 5.34 5.63
C ALA A 82 -8.75 6.13 5.51
N MET A 83 -8.32 6.78 6.60
CA MET A 83 -7.03 7.45 6.67
C MET A 83 -5.85 6.49 6.55
N ALA A 84 -5.92 5.32 7.17
CA ALA A 84 -4.86 4.31 7.09
C ALA A 84 -4.76 3.73 5.68
N GLU A 85 -5.88 3.39 5.05
CA GLU A 85 -5.93 2.91 3.67
C GLU A 85 -5.32 3.93 2.71
N TYR A 86 -5.75 5.19 2.81
CA TYR A 86 -5.21 6.27 2.00
C TYR A 86 -3.71 6.47 2.22
N ALA A 87 -3.26 6.50 3.49
CA ALA A 87 -1.85 6.67 3.83
C ALA A 87 -0.98 5.52 3.29
N ILE A 88 -1.45 4.27 3.39
CA ILE A 88 -0.74 3.10 2.86
C ILE A 88 -0.76 3.10 1.31
N GLY A 89 -1.85 3.56 0.69
CA GLY A 89 -1.92 3.78 -0.76
C GLY A 89 -0.89 4.80 -1.23
N VAL A 90 -0.77 5.93 -0.52
CA VAL A 90 0.26 6.94 -0.78
C VAL A 90 1.67 6.36 -0.57
N LEU A 91 1.87 5.55 0.46
CA LEU A 91 3.14 4.92 0.77
C LEU A 91 3.59 3.92 -0.33
N GLN A 92 2.66 3.33 -1.09
CA GLN A 92 2.98 2.42 -2.19
C GLN A 92 3.67 3.13 -3.38
N PHE A 93 3.50 4.45 -3.53
CA PHE A 93 4.21 5.22 -4.56
C PHE A 93 5.70 5.38 -4.26
N LEU A 94 6.11 5.33 -2.98
CA LEU A 94 7.50 5.54 -2.58
C LEU A 94 8.45 4.45 -3.10
N PRO A 95 8.16 3.14 -2.91
CA PRO A 95 8.96 2.08 -3.52
C PRO A 95 8.95 2.14 -5.05
N GLY A 96 7.80 2.43 -5.67
CA GLY A 96 7.67 2.56 -7.12
C GLY A 96 8.52 3.69 -7.71
N ALA A 97 8.47 4.87 -7.09
CA ALA A 97 9.29 6.02 -7.44
C ALA A 97 10.78 5.73 -7.25
N ALA A 98 11.15 5.01 -6.19
CA ALA A 98 12.53 4.60 -5.94
C ALA A 98 13.03 3.58 -6.98
N PHE A 99 12.25 2.58 -7.38
CA PHE A 99 12.63 1.68 -8.48
C PHE A 99 12.77 2.42 -9.82
N SER A 100 11.85 3.35 -10.11
CA SER A 100 11.90 4.19 -11.31
C SER A 100 13.16 5.06 -11.34
N SER A 101 13.49 5.71 -10.22
CA SER A 101 14.68 6.55 -10.10
C SER A 101 15.98 5.76 -10.16
N LEU A 102 16.06 4.58 -9.52
CA LEU A 102 17.22 3.69 -9.64
C LEU A 102 17.42 3.25 -11.09
N ARG A 103 16.35 2.87 -11.80
CA ARG A 103 16.43 2.49 -13.22
C ARG A 103 16.95 3.63 -14.09
N ALA A 104 16.43 4.84 -13.89
CA ALA A 104 16.90 6.04 -14.58
C ALA A 104 18.37 6.36 -14.24
N TYR A 105 18.75 6.23 -12.97
CA TYR A 105 20.10 6.48 -12.50
C TYR A 105 21.13 5.52 -13.11
N VAL A 106 20.81 4.22 -13.17
CA VAL A 106 21.70 3.20 -13.74
C VAL A 106 21.89 3.43 -15.25
N LEU A 107 20.81 3.77 -15.96
CA LEU A 107 20.86 3.99 -17.41
C LEU A 107 21.57 5.31 -17.77
N SER A 108 21.28 6.38 -17.04
CA SER A 108 21.83 7.70 -17.33
C SER A 108 23.21 7.93 -16.72
N ARG A 109 23.59 7.15 -15.70
CA ARG A 109 24.78 7.37 -14.84
C ARG A 109 24.81 8.76 -14.17
N SER A 110 23.72 9.53 -14.24
CA SER A 110 23.63 10.88 -13.69
C SER A 110 22.68 10.93 -12.50
N LYS A 111 23.18 11.46 -11.37
CA LYS A 111 22.40 11.59 -10.13
C LYS A 111 21.21 12.53 -10.30
N LEU A 112 21.36 13.59 -11.11
CA LEU A 112 20.32 14.58 -11.33
C LEU A 112 19.09 14.01 -12.05
N LEU A 113 19.29 13.16 -13.06
CA LEU A 113 18.16 12.54 -13.76
C LEU A 113 17.44 11.50 -12.89
N GLY A 114 18.16 10.80 -12.01
CA GLY A 114 17.53 9.95 -11.00
C GLY A 114 16.65 10.74 -10.03
N ILE A 115 17.16 11.87 -9.53
CA ILE A 115 16.42 12.75 -8.59
C ILE A 115 15.20 13.37 -9.27
N SER A 116 15.32 13.83 -10.52
CA SER A 116 14.18 14.42 -11.23
C SER A 116 13.09 13.38 -11.49
N VAL A 117 13.45 12.15 -11.87
CA VAL A 117 12.49 11.05 -12.04
C VAL A 117 11.80 10.70 -10.72
N PHE A 118 12.55 10.69 -9.61
CA PHE A 118 11.97 10.48 -8.28
C PHE A 118 10.96 11.58 -7.92
N ALA A 119 11.34 12.84 -8.07
CA ALA A 119 10.48 13.99 -7.80
C ALA A 119 9.23 13.99 -8.67
N LEU A 120 9.37 13.68 -9.96
CA LEU A 120 8.25 13.62 -10.90
C LEU A 120 7.31 12.45 -10.61
N SER A 121 7.85 11.32 -10.15
CA SER A 121 7.04 10.16 -9.72
C SER A 121 6.30 10.41 -8.41
N LEU A 122 6.80 11.33 -7.57
CA LEU A 122 6.15 11.75 -6.32
C LEU A 122 5.19 12.94 -6.50
N ALA A 123 5.20 13.60 -7.66
CA ALA A 123 4.27 14.69 -7.97
C ALA A 123 2.79 14.34 -7.72
N PRO A 124 2.26 13.17 -8.14
CA PRO A 124 0.88 12.79 -7.81
C PRO A 124 0.63 12.69 -6.31
N VAL A 125 1.62 12.34 -5.49
CA VAL A 125 1.47 12.31 -4.02
C VAL A 125 1.25 13.73 -3.48
N GLY A 126 1.99 14.72 -4.00
CA GLY A 126 1.85 16.12 -3.58
C GLY A 126 0.48 16.70 -3.94
N ALA A 127 -0.07 16.35 -5.10
CA ALA A 127 -1.42 16.75 -5.49
C ALA A 127 -2.49 16.13 -4.57
N ASN A 128 -2.31 14.87 -4.21
CA ASN A 128 -3.19 14.14 -3.29
C ASN A 128 -3.08 14.64 -1.83
N LEU A 129 -1.92 15.16 -1.42
CA LEU A 129 -1.72 15.69 -0.06
C LEU A 129 -2.48 17.01 0.20
N VAL A 130 -2.95 17.71 -0.83
CA VAL A 130 -3.71 18.96 -0.65
C VAL A 130 -5.04 18.72 0.06
N ASP A 131 -5.66 17.55 -0.14
CA ASP A 131 -6.92 17.17 0.50
C ASP A 131 -6.76 16.96 2.02
N TYR A 132 -5.55 16.63 2.50
CA TYR A 132 -5.29 16.53 3.94
C TYR A 132 -5.44 17.87 4.68
N GLY A 133 -5.35 19.00 3.96
CA GLY A 133 -5.52 20.34 4.54
C GLY A 133 -6.94 20.63 5.02
N PHE A 134 -7.95 19.89 4.55
CA PHE A 134 -9.37 20.16 4.78
C PHE A 134 -9.99 19.37 5.95
N ARG A 135 -9.19 18.70 6.78
CA ARG A 135 -9.69 17.76 7.82
C ARG A 135 -10.65 16.71 7.22
N PRO A 136 -10.15 15.84 6.34
CA PRO A 136 -10.98 14.81 5.75
C PRO A 136 -11.54 13.87 6.82
N SER A 137 -12.73 13.33 6.58
CA SER A 137 -13.38 12.36 7.45
C SER A 137 -13.62 11.07 6.70
N GLY A 138 -13.88 9.98 7.42
CA GLY A 138 -14.30 8.72 6.81
C GLY A 138 -15.78 8.50 7.06
N GLU A 139 -16.57 8.32 6.01
CA GLU A 139 -17.97 7.91 6.11
C GLU A 139 -18.15 6.45 5.69
N ASN A 140 -19.10 5.78 6.37
CA ASN A 140 -19.46 4.41 6.07
C ASN A 140 -20.60 4.41 5.03
N PHE A 141 -20.34 3.81 3.87
CA PHE A 141 -21.32 3.57 2.83
C PHE A 141 -21.69 2.08 2.81
N PRO A 142 -22.70 1.63 3.57
CA PRO A 142 -23.17 0.25 3.49
C PRO A 142 -23.81 -0.01 2.10
N PRO A 143 -23.56 -1.18 1.45
CA PRO A 143 -22.82 -2.36 1.90
C PRO A 143 -21.31 -2.38 1.57
N PHE A 144 -20.74 -1.27 1.10
CA PHE A 144 -19.43 -1.20 0.46
C PHE A 144 -18.26 -0.99 1.43
N GLY A 145 -18.49 -0.38 2.60
CA GLY A 145 -17.47 -0.19 3.62
C GLY A 145 -17.20 1.28 3.94
N CYS A 146 -15.99 1.56 4.41
CA CYS A 146 -15.57 2.90 4.85
C CYS A 146 -14.78 3.60 3.74
N PHE A 147 -15.25 4.77 3.30
CA PHE A 147 -14.57 5.56 2.27
C PHE A 147 -14.03 6.87 2.84
N PHE A 148 -12.93 7.32 2.23
CA PHE A 148 -12.41 8.65 2.42
C PHE A 148 -13.31 9.66 1.70
N ILE A 149 -13.66 10.75 2.38
CA ILE A 149 -14.48 11.85 1.86
C ILE A 149 -13.82 13.19 2.18
N ASP A 150 -13.71 13.98 1.12
CA ASP A 150 -13.24 15.36 1.02
C ASP A 150 -14.24 16.39 1.56
#